data_AF-A0A536HFD8-F1
#
_entry.id   AF-A0A536HFD8-F1
#
_cell.length_a   1.000
_cell.length_b   1.000
_cell.length_c   1.000
_cell.angle_alpha   90.00
_cell.angle_beta   90.00
_cell.angle_gamma   90.00
#
_symmetry.space_group_name_H-M   'P 1'
#
loop_
_entity.id
_entity.type
_entity.pdbx_description
1 polymer ?
#
loop_
_entity_poly.entity_id
_entity_poly.type
_entity_poly.pdbx_seq_one_letter_code
_entity_poly.pdbx_strand_id
1 'polypeptide(L)'
;MYIYYVLRGTQADAVVEREGDIEAEQFPGVDLGDGPAIINYLTRNIHTEPGTWGECDLTDDFFNREDAYLLYNGRWMRRSDTPWRRDRG
;
A
#
# COMPACT_ATOMS: atom_id res chain seq x y z
N MET A 1 -4.36 14.10 10.65
CA MET A 1 -3.55 12.91 10.34
C MET A 1 -3.30 12.94 8.86
N TYR A 2 -2.05 12.83 8.44
CA TYR A 2 -1.65 13.03 7.06
C TYR A 2 -0.93 11.76 6.61
N ILE A 3 -1.59 10.93 5.81
CA ILE A 3 -0.95 9.74 5.24
C ILE A 3 -0.74 10.02 3.76
N TYR A 4 0.50 9.99 3.31
CA TYR A 4 0.85 10.00 1.90
C TYR A 4 1.14 8.56 1.46
N TYR A 5 0.71 8.19 0.25
CA TYR A 5 0.99 6.88 -0.31
C TYR A 5 1.71 6.98 -1.65
N VAL A 6 2.54 5.98 -1.92
CA VAL A 6 3.06 5.68 -3.26
C VAL A 6 2.74 4.22 -3.57
N LEU A 7 1.90 3.98 -4.56
CA LEU A 7 1.39 2.68 -4.98
C LEU A 7 1.99 2.33 -6.35
N ARG A 8 2.60 1.13 -6.43
CA ARG A 8 3.32 0.66 -7.62
C ARG A 8 2.76 -0.65 -8.14
N GLY A 9 2.74 -0.77 -9.46
CA GLY A 9 2.17 -1.92 -10.14
C GLY A 9 2.54 -2.00 -11.61
N THR A 10 1.81 -2.83 -12.35
CA THR A 10 1.97 -3.01 -13.80
C THR A 10 0.61 -2.91 -14.48
N GLN A 11 0.52 -2.08 -15.53
CA GLN A 11 -0.66 -1.89 -16.37
C GLN A 11 -0.21 -1.94 -17.83
N ALA A 12 -0.84 -2.78 -18.65
CA ALA A 12 -0.52 -2.95 -20.09
C ALA A 12 1.00 -3.06 -20.36
N ASP A 13 1.69 -3.93 -19.63
CA ASP A 13 3.15 -4.17 -19.67
C ASP A 13 4.05 -2.98 -19.29
N ALA A 14 3.47 -1.87 -18.81
CA ALA A 14 4.20 -0.74 -18.27
C ALA A 14 4.17 -0.75 -16.74
N VAL A 15 5.31 -0.43 -16.12
CA VAL A 15 5.37 -0.13 -14.69
C VAL A 15 4.66 1.20 -14.45
N VAL A 16 3.74 1.21 -13.49
CA VAL A 16 2.98 2.39 -13.12
C VAL A 16 3.19 2.72 -11.64
N GLU A 17 3.20 4.01 -11.37
CA GLU A 17 3.25 4.58 -10.03
C GLU A 17 2.06 5.55 -9.87
N ARG A 18 1.43 5.51 -8.70
CA ARG A 18 0.35 6.39 -8.29
C ARG A 18 0.64 6.88 -6.89
N GLU A 19 0.49 8.16 -6.68
CA GLU A 19 0.74 8.77 -5.38
C GLU A 19 -0.39 9.73 -5.02
N GLY A 20 -0.52 9.99 -3.73
CA GLY A 20 -1.48 10.96 -3.25
C GLY A 20 -1.58 11.02 -1.73
N ASP A 21 -2.34 12.00 -1.29
CA ASP A 21 -2.66 12.20 0.12
C ASP A 21 -3.95 11.47 0.48
N ILE A 22 -4.01 10.98 1.72
CA ILE A 22 -5.18 10.35 2.31
C ILE A 22 -5.83 11.34 3.26
N GLU A 23 -7.07 11.66 2.96
CA GLU A 23 -7.99 12.35 3.86
C GLU A 23 -8.94 11.33 4.47
N ALA A 24 -9.18 11.41 5.78
CA ALA A 24 -9.96 10.39 6.49
C ALA A 24 -11.39 10.27 5.95
N GLU A 25 -11.95 11.38 5.48
CA GLU A 25 -13.27 11.48 4.86
C GLU A 25 -13.38 10.66 3.57
N GLN A 26 -12.27 10.40 2.87
CA GLN A 26 -12.23 9.59 1.64
C GLN A 26 -12.21 8.09 1.93
N PHE A 27 -11.96 7.70 3.18
CA PHE A 27 -11.78 6.32 3.64
C PHE A 27 -12.81 5.92 4.70
N PRO A 28 -14.12 6.01 4.41
CA PRO A 28 -15.17 5.72 5.37
C PRO A 28 -15.12 4.26 5.84
N GLY A 29 -15.04 4.07 7.16
CA GLY A 29 -15.03 2.73 7.77
C GLY A 29 -13.72 1.96 7.60
N VAL A 30 -12.65 2.60 7.12
CA VAL A 30 -11.30 2.02 7.07
C VAL A 30 -10.53 2.42 8.33
N ASP A 31 -9.88 1.44 8.95
CA ASP A 31 -8.92 1.72 10.01
C ASP A 31 -7.62 2.27 9.40
N LEU A 32 -7.40 3.57 9.55
CA LEU A 32 -6.23 4.25 9.03
C LEU A 32 -4.94 3.97 9.84
N GLY A 33 -5.03 3.23 10.95
CA GLY A 33 -3.86 2.63 11.61
C GLY A 33 -3.41 1.31 10.97
N ASP A 34 -4.23 0.69 10.12
CA ASP A 34 -3.97 -0.59 9.47
C ASP A 34 -3.57 -0.39 8.00
N GLY A 35 -2.26 -0.36 7.73
CA GLY A 35 -1.72 -0.16 6.37
C GLY A 35 -2.34 -1.09 5.31
N PRO A 36 -2.43 -2.42 5.54
CA PRO A 36 -3.15 -3.33 4.66
C PRO A 36 -4.61 -2.95 4.39
N ALA A 37 -5.34 -2.42 5.37
CA ALA A 37 -6.72 -1.96 5.16
C ALA A 37 -6.76 -0.75 4.22
N ILE A 38 -5.86 0.22 4.45
CA ILE A 38 -5.68 1.39 3.58
C ILE A 38 -5.38 0.96 2.13
N ILE A 39 -4.39 0.10 1.93
CA ILE A 39 -3.95 -0.31 0.58
C ILE A 39 -5.04 -1.12 -0.14
N ASN A 40 -5.75 -1.98 0.58
CA ASN A 40 -6.91 -2.68 0.02
C ASN A 40 -8.00 -1.70 -0.43
N TYR A 41 -8.24 -0.62 0.32
CA TYR A 41 -9.21 0.39 -0.08
C TYR A 41 -8.73 1.17 -1.32
N LEU A 42 -7.48 1.60 -1.34
CA LEU A 42 -6.85 2.31 -2.48
C LEU A 42 -7.01 1.51 -3.78
N THR A 43 -6.61 0.24 -3.77
CA THR A 43 -6.59 -0.61 -4.97
C THR A 43 -7.98 -1.05 -5.44
N ARG A 44 -9.01 -1.01 -4.57
CA ARG A 44 -10.37 -1.45 -4.90
C ARG A 44 -11.33 -0.32 -5.25
N ASN A 45 -11.10 0.89 -4.73
CA ASN A 45 -12.05 1.99 -4.84
C ASN A 45 -11.49 3.24 -5.52
N ILE A 46 -10.18 3.47 -5.42
CA ILE A 46 -9.54 4.68 -5.95
C ILE A 46 -8.81 4.36 -7.26
N HIS A 47 -7.91 3.38 -7.24
CA HIS A 47 -7.11 2.95 -8.40
C HIS A 47 -7.67 1.64 -8.98
N THR A 48 -8.88 1.72 -9.51
CA THR A 48 -9.65 0.56 -10.01
C THR A 48 -9.27 0.12 -11.42
N GLU A 49 -8.30 0.78 -12.04
CA GLU A 49 -7.90 0.48 -13.40
C GLU A 49 -7.29 -0.93 -13.56
N PRO A 50 -7.46 -1.58 -14.72
CA PRO A 50 -6.99 -2.95 -14.93
C PRO A 50 -5.45 -3.02 -14.89
N GLY A 51 -4.94 -3.90 -14.02
CA GLY A 51 -3.52 -4.10 -13.80
C GLY A 51 -3.24 -4.95 -12.58
N THR A 52 -1.98 -5.01 -12.18
CA THR A 52 -1.56 -5.67 -10.94
C THR A 52 -0.82 -4.68 -10.06
N TRP A 53 -1.32 -4.46 -8.85
CA TRP A 53 -0.62 -3.70 -7.82
C TRP A 53 0.27 -4.65 -7.01
N GLY A 54 1.50 -4.24 -6.72
CA GLY A 54 2.50 -5.12 -6.10
C GLY A 54 3.18 -4.54 -4.88
N GLU A 55 3.37 -3.22 -4.84
CA GLU A 55 4.08 -2.54 -3.76
C GLU A 55 3.35 -1.26 -3.36
N CYS A 56 3.42 -0.90 -2.08
CA CYS A 56 2.91 0.39 -1.61
C CYS A 56 3.73 0.90 -0.44
N ASP A 57 4.19 2.13 -0.51
CA ASP A 57 4.77 2.84 0.63
C ASP A 57 3.71 3.73 1.25
N LEU A 58 3.61 3.71 2.58
CA LEU A 58 2.78 4.63 3.37
C LEU A 58 3.68 5.45 4.28
N THR A 59 3.49 6.77 4.24
CA THR A 59 4.23 7.75 5.03
C THR A 59 3.23 8.60 5.83
N ASP A 60 3.36 8.63 7.16
CA ASP A 60 2.59 9.49 8.05
C ASP A 60 3.47 9.98 9.20
N ASP A 61 3.10 11.11 9.78
CA ASP A 61 3.60 11.61 11.05
C ASP A 61 3.40 10.59 12.19
N PHE A 62 2.37 9.72 12.13
CA PHE A 62 2.16 8.63 13.10
C PHE A 62 3.14 7.46 12.96
N PHE A 63 3.47 7.06 11.72
CA PHE A 63 4.34 5.90 11.49
C PHE A 63 5.80 6.22 11.75
N ASN A 64 6.19 7.51 11.71
CA ASN A 64 7.54 8.04 12.01
C ASN A 64 8.66 7.25 11.27
N ARG A 65 8.27 6.60 10.17
CA ARG A 65 8.99 5.55 9.45
C ARG A 65 8.20 5.27 8.18
N GLU A 66 8.87 5.26 7.04
CA GLU A 66 8.31 4.74 5.80
C GLU A 66 8.02 3.25 5.97
N ASP A 67 6.74 2.89 5.97
CA ASP A 67 6.33 1.49 5.97
C ASP A 67 6.11 1.05 4.52
N ALA A 68 7.01 0.21 4.04
CA ALA A 68 6.89 -0.43 2.73
C ALA A 68 6.06 -1.71 2.84
N TYR A 69 5.09 -1.89 1.94
CA TYR A 69 4.22 -3.05 1.84
C TYR A 69 4.38 -3.74 0.49
N LEU A 70 4.20 -5.07 0.49
CA LEU A 70 4.22 -5.91 -0.70
C LEU A 70 2.96 -6.78 -0.74
N LEU A 71 2.39 -6.97 -1.93
CA LEU A 71 1.36 -7.96 -2.15
C LEU A 71 2.01 -9.33 -2.27
N TYR A 72 1.84 -10.16 -1.23
CA TYR A 72 2.36 -11.52 -1.20
C TYR A 72 1.24 -12.52 -1.01
N ASN A 73 1.19 -13.53 -1.88
CA ASN A 73 0.20 -14.61 -1.80
C ASN A 73 -1.25 -14.08 -1.65
N GLY A 74 -1.57 -13.01 -2.38
CA GLY A 74 -2.88 -12.35 -2.35
C GLY A 74 -3.16 -11.46 -1.12
N ARG A 75 -2.17 -11.22 -0.25
CA ARG A 75 -2.30 -10.39 0.95
C ARG A 75 -1.25 -9.29 0.99
N TRP A 76 -1.67 -8.06 1.29
CA TRP A 76 -0.75 -6.97 1.61
C TRP A 76 -0.09 -7.21 2.96
N MET A 77 1.24 -7.19 2.98
CA MET A 77 2.04 -7.39 4.18
C MET A 77 3.16 -6.37 4.23
N ARG A 78 3.53 -5.93 5.45
CA ARG A 78 4.74 -5.12 5.63
C ARG A 78 5.94 -5.89 5.08
N ARG A 79 6.79 -5.21 4.32
CA ARG A 79 7.99 -5.79 3.72
C ARG A 79 8.96 -6.36 4.77
N SER A 80 8.94 -5.86 5.99
CA SER A 80 9.69 -6.44 7.13
C SER A 80 9.20 -7.82 7.54
N ASP A 81 7.90 -8.09 7.38
CA ASP A 81 7.21 -9.26 7.95
C ASP A 81 7.12 -10.41 6.94
N THR A 82 7.52 -10.14 5.71
CA THR A 82 7.47 -11.09 4.61
C THR A 82 8.50 -12.24 4.76
N PRO A 83 8.12 -13.51 4.44
CA PRO A 83 8.92 -14.69 4.80
C PRO A 83 10.34 -14.73 4.21
N TRP A 84 10.58 -14.12 3.05
CA TRP A 84 11.89 -14.10 2.38
C TRP A 84 13.00 -13.37 3.14
N ARG A 85 12.69 -12.62 4.21
CA ARG A 85 13.71 -12.07 5.10
C ARG A 85 14.24 -13.06 6.14
N ARG A 86 13.58 -14.20 6.38
CA ARG A 86 14.09 -15.23 7.31
C ARG A 86 15.14 -16.16 6.70
N ASP A 87 15.29 -16.17 5.37
CA ASP A 87 16.23 -17.07 4.66
C ASP A 87 17.57 -16.40 4.27
N ARG A 88 17.91 -15.26 4.87
CA ARG A 88 19.28 -14.72 4.82
C ARG A 88 19.87 -14.67 6.22
N GLY A 89 20.11 -15.85 6.78
CA GLY A 89 20.96 -16.09 7.95
C GLY A 89 22.12 -16.99 7.54
#